data_AF-A0A4R5BTL3-F1
#
_entry.id   AF-A0A4R5BTL3-F1
#
_cell.length_a   1.000
_cell.length_b   1.000
_cell.length_c   1.000
_cell.angle_alpha   90.00
_cell.angle_beta   90.00
_cell.angle_gamma   90.00
#
_symmetry.space_group_name_H-M   'P 1'
#
loop_
_entity.id
_entity.type
_entity.pdbx_description
1 polymer ?
#
loop_
_entity_poly.entity_id
_entity_poly.type
_entity_poly.pdbx_seq_one_letter_code
_entity_poly.pdbx_strand_id
1 'polypeptide(L)'
;MIIEMFLAALIGGAIGVAELVARYRDKPVAAVLSPGGLLFVFVNTSASIVALITVTAAGWTFGLPATMPPTSLLVVRVIAAGLGSAAVLRMSFAPAQGKTVGTGPIALLNGILRIADGELERKRALSRLSHNDLSGLSFERDHAALAELCCHLMREFDLSEAQRLGGLAAELSHRDDLTDADKLDCWGLELTRLVGERALRQAARRLRDRPREETRAPAPEDERLATVAAEGEYAAEPSTGPLRPPVAKTSRLASGANGRTERKSFSDA
;
A
#
# COMPACT_ATOMS: atom_id res chain seq x y z
N MET A 1 -42.67 19.43 -3.06
CA MET A 1 -41.44 19.62 -3.87
C MET A 1 -40.19 19.97 -3.08
N ILE A 2 -40.15 21.06 -2.28
CA ILE A 2 -38.91 21.45 -1.57
C ILE A 2 -38.40 20.37 -0.61
N ILE A 3 -39.30 19.78 0.18
CA ILE A 3 -38.95 18.71 1.12
C ILE A 3 -38.43 17.47 0.37
N GLU A 4 -39.07 17.08 -0.73
CA GLU A 4 -38.60 15.96 -1.56
C GLU A 4 -37.20 16.20 -2.12
N MET A 5 -36.93 17.41 -2.63
CA MET A 5 -35.61 17.80 -3.15
C MET A 5 -34.55 17.73 -2.06
N PHE A 6 -34.86 18.21 -0.85
CA PHE A 6 -33.96 18.11 0.29
C PHE A 6 -33.65 16.65 0.67
N LEU A 7 -34.66 15.78 0.70
CA LEU A 7 -34.46 14.36 1.01
C LEU A 7 -33.66 13.63 -0.08
N ALA A 8 -33.93 13.90 -1.36
CA ALA A 8 -33.16 13.34 -2.47
C ALA A 8 -31.70 13.83 -2.44
N ALA A 9 -31.50 15.12 -2.15
CA ALA A 9 -30.18 15.71 -1.96
C ALA A 9 -29.41 15.02 -0.82
N LEU A 10 -30.07 14.73 0.30
CA LEU A 10 -29.46 14.07 1.46
C LEU A 10 -29.03 12.64 1.13
N ILE A 11 -29.85 11.88 0.40
CA ILE A 11 -29.49 10.53 -0.06
C ILE A 11 -28.30 10.59 -1.02
N GLY A 12 -28.35 11.45 -2.04
CA GLY A 12 -27.25 11.60 -3.00
C GLY A 12 -25.94 12.04 -2.37
N GLY A 13 -26.01 13.05 -1.49
CA GLY A 13 -24.86 13.53 -0.73
C GLY A 13 -24.28 12.46 0.20
N ALA A 14 -25.13 11.70 0.91
CA ALA A 14 -24.68 10.61 1.78
C ALA A 14 -23.95 9.51 1.00
N ILE A 15 -24.45 9.13 -0.19
CA ILE A 15 -23.77 8.17 -1.08
C ILE A 15 -22.41 8.72 -1.51
N GLY A 16 -22.35 9.98 -1.94
CA GLY A 16 -21.09 10.63 -2.33
C GLY A 16 -20.06 10.67 -1.20
N VAL A 17 -20.49 11.00 0.02
CA VAL A 17 -19.64 10.98 1.21
C VAL A 17 -19.18 9.56 1.54
N ALA A 18 -20.08 8.58 1.53
CA ALA A 18 -19.75 7.19 1.82
C ALA A 18 -18.66 6.65 0.89
N GLU A 19 -18.72 7.01 -0.39
CA GLU A 19 -17.68 6.63 -1.36
C GLU A 19 -16.34 7.28 -1.11
N LEU A 20 -16.31 8.58 -0.79
CA LEU A 20 -15.07 9.25 -0.43
C LEU A 20 -14.45 8.62 0.82
N VAL A 21 -15.25 8.31 1.84
CA VAL A 21 -14.78 7.65 3.07
C VAL A 21 -14.21 6.26 2.75
N ALA A 22 -14.91 5.48 1.91
CA ALA A 22 -14.46 4.15 1.52
C ALA A 22 -13.17 4.18 0.68
N ARG A 23 -12.99 5.21 -0.16
CA ARG A 23 -11.82 5.42 -1.03
C ARG A 23 -10.61 5.93 -0.26
N TYR A 24 -10.79 6.89 0.65
CA TYR A 24 -9.69 7.57 1.35
C TYR A 24 -9.60 7.18 2.84
N ARG A 25 -9.47 5.87 3.10
CA ARG A 25 -9.52 5.29 4.46
C ARG A 25 -8.54 5.92 5.45
N ASP A 26 -7.37 6.36 4.98
CA ASP A 26 -6.32 6.90 5.86
C ASP A 26 -6.60 8.35 6.32
N LYS A 27 -7.28 9.14 5.49
CA LYS A 27 -7.58 10.56 5.76
C LYS A 27 -8.98 10.95 5.24
N PRO A 28 -10.06 10.30 5.73
CA PRO A 28 -11.40 10.42 5.14
C PRO A 28 -11.97 11.83 5.31
N VAL A 29 -11.78 12.45 6.49
CA VAL A 29 -12.24 13.82 6.77
C VAL A 29 -11.54 14.82 5.84
N ALA A 30 -10.23 14.68 5.64
CA ALA A 30 -9.48 15.56 4.75
C ALA A 30 -9.87 15.38 3.28
N ALA A 31 -10.29 14.18 2.89
CA ALA A 31 -10.80 13.89 1.56
C ALA A 31 -12.19 14.50 1.32
N VAL A 32 -13.11 14.37 2.27
CA VAL A 32 -14.47 14.94 2.17
C VAL A 32 -14.42 16.47 2.13
N LEU A 33 -13.55 17.09 2.93
CA LEU A 33 -13.43 18.54 3.02
C LEU A 33 -12.46 19.16 2.00
N SER A 34 -11.86 18.37 1.09
CA SER A 34 -11.05 18.92 0.01
C SER A 34 -11.96 19.57 -1.05
N PRO A 35 -11.50 20.61 -1.77
CA PRO A 35 -12.23 21.16 -2.91
C PRO A 35 -12.74 20.09 -3.89
N GLY A 36 -11.89 19.10 -4.22
CA GLY A 36 -12.31 17.96 -5.05
C GLY A 36 -13.39 17.08 -4.41
N GLY A 37 -13.28 16.79 -3.11
CA GLY A 37 -14.29 16.03 -2.36
C GLY A 37 -15.63 16.76 -2.24
N LEU A 38 -15.60 18.07 -1.96
CA LEU A 38 -16.80 18.91 -1.91
C LEU A 38 -17.49 18.97 -3.28
N LEU A 39 -16.72 19.13 -4.36
CA LEU A 39 -17.26 19.09 -5.72
C LEU A 39 -17.88 17.73 -6.04
N PHE A 40 -17.24 16.63 -5.60
CA PHE A 40 -17.77 15.28 -5.78
C PHE A 40 -19.13 15.09 -5.08
N VAL A 41 -19.24 15.50 -3.82
CA VAL A 41 -20.50 15.45 -3.05
C VAL A 41 -21.56 16.35 -3.68
N PHE A 42 -21.18 17.54 -4.14
CA PHE A 42 -22.07 18.47 -4.82
C PHE A 42 -22.67 17.87 -6.10
N VAL A 43 -21.86 17.20 -6.93
CA VAL A 43 -22.34 16.54 -8.16
C VAL A 43 -23.33 15.41 -7.82
N ASN A 44 -23.04 14.57 -6.82
CA ASN A 44 -23.96 13.50 -6.41
C ASN A 44 -25.30 14.06 -5.86
N THR A 45 -25.22 15.12 -5.06
CA THR A 45 -26.39 15.82 -4.51
C THR A 45 -27.25 16.40 -5.63
N SER A 46 -26.63 17.13 -6.56
CA SER A 46 -27.31 17.77 -7.70
C SER A 46 -27.94 16.75 -8.63
N ALA A 47 -27.25 15.65 -8.93
CA ALA A 47 -27.78 14.59 -9.77
C ALA A 47 -29.04 13.94 -9.18
N SER A 48 -29.11 13.81 -7.85
CA SER A 48 -30.30 13.27 -7.16
C SER A 48 -31.49 14.21 -7.23
N ILE A 49 -31.27 15.52 -7.13
CA ILE A 49 -32.31 16.53 -7.33
C ILE A 49 -32.81 16.50 -8.78
N VAL A 50 -31.90 16.48 -9.75
CA VAL A 50 -32.24 16.41 -11.18
C VAL A 50 -33.04 15.14 -11.48
N ALA A 51 -32.61 13.98 -10.98
CA ALA A 51 -33.34 12.73 -11.14
C ALA A 51 -34.76 12.82 -10.55
N LEU A 52 -34.93 13.43 -9.37
CA LEU A 52 -36.24 13.61 -8.76
C LEU A 52 -37.15 14.50 -9.63
N ILE A 53 -36.61 15.60 -10.15
CA ILE A 53 -37.34 16.50 -11.07
C ILE A 53 -37.78 15.71 -12.31
N THR A 54 -36.87 14.96 -12.93
CA THR A 54 -37.16 14.15 -14.13
C THR A 54 -38.25 13.13 -13.87
N VAL A 55 -38.12 12.33 -12.81
CA VAL A 55 -39.10 11.29 -12.44
C VAL A 55 -40.47 11.89 -12.15
N THR A 56 -40.51 13.04 -11.48
CA THR A 56 -41.76 13.73 -11.13
C THR A 56 -42.42 14.34 -12.36
N ALA A 57 -41.65 15.02 -13.21
CA ALA A 57 -42.13 15.64 -14.44
C ALA A 57 -42.61 14.60 -15.47
N ALA A 58 -41.96 13.44 -15.53
CA ALA A 58 -42.37 12.32 -16.39
C ALA A 58 -43.62 11.58 -15.86
N GLY A 59 -44.14 11.95 -14.68
CA GLY A 59 -45.30 11.30 -14.09
C GLY A 59 -45.05 9.85 -13.67
N TRP A 60 -43.80 9.42 -13.49
CA TRP A 60 -43.49 8.03 -13.17
C TRP A 60 -44.07 7.64 -11.80
N THR A 61 -44.90 6.59 -11.80
CA THR A 61 -45.57 6.06 -10.60
C THR A 61 -44.92 4.81 -10.04
N PHE A 62 -43.91 4.26 -10.75
CA PHE A 62 -43.23 3.00 -10.39
C PHE A 62 -44.20 1.84 -10.14
N GLY A 63 -45.33 1.81 -10.85
CA GLY A 63 -46.33 0.75 -10.74
C GLY A 63 -47.20 0.80 -9.48
N LEU A 64 -47.13 1.88 -8.69
CA LEU A 64 -47.99 2.04 -7.52
C LEU A 64 -49.46 2.24 -7.92
N PRO A 65 -50.43 1.56 -7.27
CA PRO A 65 -51.85 1.75 -7.54
C PRO A 65 -52.31 3.18 -7.25
N ALA A 66 -53.28 3.68 -8.01
CA ALA A 66 -53.86 5.02 -7.78
C ALA A 66 -54.58 5.16 -6.42
N THR A 67 -54.90 4.05 -5.76
CA THR A 67 -55.54 4.00 -4.44
C THR A 67 -54.55 4.19 -3.29
N MET A 68 -53.24 4.21 -3.53
CA MET A 68 -52.25 4.40 -2.47
C MET A 68 -52.22 5.85 -1.95
N PRO A 69 -51.83 6.06 -0.69
CA PRO A 69 -51.60 7.40 -0.17
C PRO A 69 -50.56 8.16 -1.02
N PRO A 70 -50.77 9.47 -1.29
CA PRO A 70 -49.81 10.29 -2.04
C PRO A 70 -48.38 10.27 -1.46
N THR A 71 -48.28 10.11 -0.14
CA THR A 71 -47.01 9.99 0.58
C THR A 71 -46.18 8.78 0.13
N SER A 72 -46.82 7.66 -0.22
CA SER A 72 -46.13 6.45 -0.68
C SER A 72 -45.42 6.69 -2.01
N LEU A 73 -46.09 7.38 -2.94
CA LEU A 73 -45.50 7.75 -4.22
C LEU A 73 -44.34 8.73 -4.04
N LEU A 74 -44.48 9.70 -3.13
CA LEU A 74 -43.43 10.64 -2.79
C LEU A 74 -42.15 9.91 -2.33
N VAL A 75 -42.29 9.01 -1.34
CA VAL A 75 -41.17 8.25 -0.77
C VAL A 75 -40.46 7.43 -1.84
N VAL A 76 -41.21 6.72 -2.68
CA VAL A 76 -40.63 5.90 -3.75
C VAL A 76 -39.88 6.77 -4.76
N ARG A 77 -40.43 7.92 -5.18
CA ARG A 77 -39.75 8.83 -6.10
C ARG A 77 -38.45 9.38 -5.52
N VAL A 78 -38.43 9.75 -4.24
CA VAL A 78 -37.23 10.25 -3.56
C VAL A 78 -36.15 9.17 -3.47
N ILE A 79 -36.51 7.96 -3.07
CA ILE A 79 -35.57 6.83 -2.98
C ILE A 79 -35.04 6.46 -4.37
N ALA A 80 -35.93 6.32 -5.35
CA ALA A 80 -35.57 5.98 -6.73
C ALA A 80 -34.68 7.05 -7.36
N ALA A 81 -34.94 8.34 -7.09
CA ALA A 81 -34.10 9.43 -7.56
C ALA A 81 -32.71 9.42 -6.93
N GLY A 82 -32.61 9.26 -5.60
CA GLY A 82 -31.34 9.25 -4.89
C GLY A 82 -30.45 8.04 -5.22
N LEU A 83 -31.03 6.83 -5.26
CA LEU A 83 -30.29 5.62 -5.62
C LEU A 83 -30.06 5.50 -7.13
N GLY A 84 -31.03 5.94 -7.94
CA GLY A 84 -30.98 5.89 -9.39
C GLY A 84 -29.96 6.86 -9.98
N SER A 85 -29.90 8.10 -9.48
CA SER A 85 -28.82 9.04 -9.83
C SER A 85 -27.45 8.43 -9.49
N ALA A 86 -27.39 7.79 -8.32
CA ALA A 86 -26.40 6.82 -7.86
C ALA A 86 -25.84 5.96 -8.99
N ALA A 87 -26.70 5.04 -9.44
CA ALA A 87 -26.38 4.07 -10.47
C ALA A 87 -26.01 4.73 -11.81
N VAL A 88 -26.76 5.74 -12.26
CA VAL A 88 -26.54 6.40 -13.55
C VAL A 88 -25.18 7.09 -13.61
N LEU A 89 -24.76 7.79 -12.55
CA LEU A 89 -23.45 8.43 -12.50
C LEU A 89 -22.27 7.44 -12.58
N ARG A 90 -22.51 6.17 -12.23
CA ARG A 90 -21.50 5.09 -12.28
C ARG A 90 -21.53 4.29 -13.58
N MET A 91 -22.47 4.60 -14.48
CA MET A 91 -22.51 3.94 -15.78
C MET A 91 -21.29 4.32 -16.61
N SER A 92 -20.68 3.32 -17.23
CA SER A 92 -19.62 3.46 -18.21
C SER A 92 -20.07 2.86 -19.52
N PHE A 93 -19.83 3.55 -20.63
CA PHE A 93 -20.04 3.02 -21.97
C PHE A 93 -18.67 2.76 -22.59
N ALA A 94 -18.33 1.48 -22.73
CA ALA A 94 -17.14 1.07 -23.47
C ALA A 94 -17.52 0.86 -24.94
N PRO A 95 -16.78 1.42 -25.91
CA PRO A 95 -16.98 1.04 -27.30
C PRO A 95 -16.60 -0.44 -27.50
N ALA A 96 -17.41 -1.16 -28.27
CA ALA A 96 -17.25 -2.61 -28.50
C ALA A 96 -15.93 -3.01 -29.18
N GLN A 97 -15.19 -2.06 -29.73
CA GLN A 97 -13.94 -2.24 -30.45
C GLN A 97 -12.95 -1.14 -30.03
N GLY A 98 -12.18 -1.35 -28.96
CA GLY A 98 -11.07 -0.46 -28.63
C GLY A 98 -10.66 -0.45 -27.15
N LYS A 99 -9.34 -0.44 -26.91
CA LYS A 99 -8.70 -0.21 -25.59
C LYS A 99 -8.86 1.24 -25.11
N THR A 100 -9.97 1.90 -25.40
CA THR A 100 -10.20 3.28 -25.00
C THR A 100 -10.85 3.34 -23.61
N VAL A 101 -10.52 4.39 -22.87
CA VAL A 101 -11.14 4.70 -21.57
C VAL A 101 -12.65 4.79 -21.77
N GLY A 102 -13.42 4.05 -20.97
CA GLY A 102 -14.88 4.07 -21.06
C GLY A 102 -15.44 5.49 -20.99
N THR A 103 -16.26 5.85 -21.96
CA THR A 103 -16.91 7.17 -22.05
C THR A 103 -18.22 7.12 -21.27
N GLY A 104 -18.54 8.12 -20.46
CA GLY A 104 -19.81 8.17 -19.73
C GLY A 104 -19.79 9.08 -18.50
N PRO A 105 -20.90 9.13 -17.75
CA PRO A 105 -21.00 9.94 -16.53
C PRO A 105 -19.89 9.65 -15.52
N ILE A 106 -19.43 8.40 -15.45
CA ILE A 106 -18.33 8.00 -14.55
C ILE A 106 -17.01 8.70 -14.89
N ALA A 107 -16.77 9.12 -16.14
CA ALA A 107 -15.57 9.83 -16.53
C ALA A 107 -15.49 11.22 -15.85
N LEU A 108 -16.63 11.90 -15.69
CA LEU A 108 -16.73 13.15 -14.95
C LEU A 108 -16.34 12.94 -13.47
N LEU A 109 -16.90 11.91 -12.84
CA LEU A 109 -16.58 11.57 -11.45
C LEU A 109 -15.10 11.25 -11.28
N ASN A 110 -14.52 10.47 -12.19
CA ASN A 110 -13.09 10.15 -12.18
C ASN A 110 -12.22 11.41 -12.36
N GLY A 111 -12.64 12.35 -13.21
CA GLY A 111 -11.98 13.64 -13.36
C GLY A 111 -11.95 14.44 -12.05
N ILE A 112 -13.07 14.51 -11.35
CA ILE A 112 -13.17 15.20 -10.05
C ILE A 112 -12.31 14.49 -8.99
N LEU A 113 -12.34 13.16 -8.95
CA LEU A 113 -11.55 12.37 -8.00
C LEU A 113 -10.04 12.56 -8.23
N ARG A 114 -9.59 12.74 -9.47
CA ARG A 114 -8.18 13.09 -9.76
C ARG A 114 -7.77 14.44 -9.17
N ILE A 115 -8.68 15.42 -9.11
CA ILE A 115 -8.41 16.72 -8.45
C ILE A 115 -8.21 16.50 -6.95
N ALA A 116 -9.11 15.73 -6.31
CA ALA A 116 -8.98 15.38 -4.90
C ALA A 116 -7.68 14.61 -4.61
N ASP A 117 -7.33 13.65 -5.47
CA ASP A 117 -6.08 12.87 -5.37
C ASP A 117 -4.86 13.81 -5.38
N GLY A 118 -4.76 14.72 -6.35
CA GLY A 118 -3.63 15.65 -6.45
C GLY A 118 -3.54 16.65 -5.28
N GLU A 119 -4.66 17.08 -4.70
CA GLU A 119 -4.65 17.91 -3.49
C GLU A 119 -4.19 17.15 -2.25
N LEU A 120 -4.70 15.94 -2.06
CA LEU A 120 -4.28 15.09 -0.95
C LEU A 120 -2.81 14.70 -1.08
N GLU A 121 -2.34 14.45 -2.29
CA GLU A 121 -0.94 14.17 -2.57
C GLU A 121 -0.05 15.37 -2.25
N ARG A 122 -0.41 16.59 -2.68
CA ARG A 122 0.32 17.81 -2.30
C ARG A 122 0.37 18.02 -0.79
N LYS A 123 -0.74 17.83 -0.08
CA LYS A 123 -0.77 17.90 1.40
C LYS A 123 0.09 16.82 2.05
N ARG A 124 0.10 15.59 1.49
CA ARG A 124 0.97 14.50 1.96
C ARG A 124 2.45 14.82 1.72
N ALA A 125 2.80 15.35 0.55
CA ALA A 125 4.16 15.75 0.23
C ALA A 125 4.69 16.81 1.20
N LEU A 126 3.91 17.85 1.49
CA LEU A 126 4.26 18.86 2.49
C LEU A 126 4.43 18.27 3.90
N SER A 127 3.53 17.36 4.30
CA SER A 127 3.59 16.70 5.61
C SER A 127 4.81 15.81 5.80
N ARG A 128 5.32 15.22 4.71
CA ARG A 128 6.49 14.33 4.74
C ARG A 128 7.79 15.09 4.98
N LEU A 129 7.87 16.33 4.48
CA LEU A 129 9.03 17.20 4.69
C LEU A 129 8.93 18.04 5.97
N SER A 130 7.75 18.14 6.59
CA SER A 130 7.55 18.96 7.80
C SER A 130 7.91 18.25 9.11
N HIS A 131 8.08 16.92 9.10
CA HIS A 131 8.38 16.14 10.30
C HIS A 131 9.81 15.61 10.26
N ASN A 132 10.63 15.97 11.25
CA ASN A 132 11.98 15.43 11.43
C ASN A 132 11.93 14.09 12.21
N ASP A 133 11.15 13.13 11.69
CA ASP A 133 10.91 11.84 12.35
C ASP A 133 12.19 11.00 12.49
N LEU A 134 13.18 11.25 11.63
CA LEU A 134 14.49 10.60 11.57
C LEU A 134 15.59 11.36 12.32
N SER A 135 15.25 12.46 13.01
CA SER A 135 16.19 13.23 13.83
C SER A 135 17.03 12.35 14.76
N GLY A 136 18.35 12.51 14.69
CA GLY A 136 19.32 11.77 15.50
C GLY A 136 19.80 10.44 14.89
N LEU A 137 19.28 10.06 13.73
CA LEU A 137 19.83 9.00 12.88
C LEU A 137 20.76 9.61 11.81
N SER A 138 21.60 8.77 11.23
CA SER A 138 22.51 9.10 10.13
C SER A 138 22.25 8.16 8.96
N PHE A 139 22.24 8.67 7.73
CA PHE A 139 22.09 7.80 6.57
C PHE A 139 23.25 6.81 6.50
N GLU A 140 24.49 7.28 6.57
CA GLU A 140 25.69 6.43 6.48
C GLU A 140 25.67 5.24 7.45
N ARG A 141 25.20 5.46 8.68
CA ARG A 141 25.20 4.41 9.72
C ARG A 141 23.92 3.59 9.78
N ASP A 142 22.77 4.25 9.65
CA ASP A 142 21.50 3.72 10.14
C ASP A 142 20.58 3.28 8.98
N HIS A 143 20.87 3.61 7.71
CA HIS A 143 19.99 3.34 6.57
C HIS A 143 19.64 1.86 6.41
N ALA A 144 20.62 0.96 6.55
CA ALA A 144 20.45 -0.49 6.37
C ALA A 144 19.58 -1.08 7.49
N ALA A 145 19.91 -0.77 8.75
CA ALA A 145 19.15 -1.25 9.91
C ALA A 145 17.71 -0.71 9.91
N LEU A 146 17.51 0.54 9.47
CA LEU A 146 16.19 1.14 9.36
C LEU A 146 15.35 0.45 8.28
N ALA A 147 15.95 0.15 7.12
CA ALA A 147 15.26 -0.59 6.06
C ALA A 147 14.93 -2.02 6.47
N GLU A 148 15.83 -2.71 7.16
CA GLU A 148 15.58 -4.06 7.66
C GLU A 148 14.38 -4.07 8.63
N LEU A 149 14.33 -3.14 9.58
CA LEU A 149 13.18 -3.00 10.49
C LEU A 149 11.88 -2.73 9.72
N CYS A 150 11.92 -1.88 8.70
CA CYS A 150 10.74 -1.59 7.87
C CYS A 150 10.30 -2.81 7.06
N CYS A 151 11.23 -3.55 6.45
CA CYS A 151 10.92 -4.76 5.68
C CYS A 151 10.23 -5.83 6.54
N HIS A 152 10.66 -6.01 7.79
CA HIS A 152 10.03 -6.96 8.71
C HIS A 152 8.65 -6.53 9.20
N LEU A 153 8.26 -5.26 9.05
CA LEU A 153 6.89 -4.80 9.33
C LEU A 153 5.93 -5.12 8.18
N MET A 154 6.43 -5.47 7.00
CA MET A 154 5.61 -5.78 5.83
C MET A 154 5.19 -7.25 5.82
N ARG A 155 3.91 -7.50 5.55
CA ARG A 155 3.37 -8.86 5.44
C ARG A 155 3.70 -9.52 4.10
N GLU A 156 3.80 -8.70 3.07
CA GLU A 156 4.16 -9.06 1.69
C GLU A 156 5.26 -8.08 1.28
N PHE A 157 6.43 -8.60 0.90
CA PHE A 157 7.55 -7.81 0.42
C PHE A 157 8.17 -8.53 -0.77
N ASP A 158 8.21 -7.88 -1.92
CA ASP A 158 8.65 -8.49 -3.17
C ASP A 158 10.09 -8.14 -3.53
N LEU A 159 10.67 -8.91 -4.46
CA LEU A 159 12.05 -8.70 -4.92
C LEU A 159 12.23 -7.34 -5.60
N SER A 160 11.19 -6.82 -6.25
CA SER A 160 11.26 -5.54 -6.97
C SER A 160 11.36 -4.36 -6.01
N GLU A 161 10.66 -4.41 -4.87
CA GLU A 161 10.75 -3.43 -3.79
C GLU A 161 12.13 -3.48 -3.12
N ALA A 162 12.66 -4.69 -2.88
CA ALA A 162 14.01 -4.88 -2.35
C ALA A 162 15.08 -4.30 -3.28
N GLN A 163 15.00 -4.58 -4.58
CA GLN A 163 15.92 -4.04 -5.59
C GLN A 163 15.83 -2.52 -5.67
N ARG A 164 14.61 -1.96 -5.57
CA ARG A 164 14.40 -0.51 -5.60
C ARG A 164 14.99 0.19 -4.38
N LEU A 165 14.82 -0.38 -3.19
CA LEU A 165 15.49 0.10 -1.97
C LEU A 165 17.01 0.01 -2.09
N GLY A 166 17.54 -1.14 -2.49
CA GLY A 166 18.99 -1.33 -2.65
C GLY A 166 19.59 -0.36 -3.66
N GLY A 167 18.91 -0.15 -4.80
CA GLY A 167 19.33 0.80 -5.83
C GLY A 167 19.36 2.24 -5.32
N LEU A 168 18.35 2.68 -4.59
CA LEU A 168 18.32 4.02 -4.01
C LEU A 168 19.41 4.19 -2.92
N ALA A 169 19.64 3.19 -2.08
CA ALA A 169 20.70 3.25 -1.08
C ALA A 169 22.08 3.43 -1.74
N ALA A 170 22.35 2.65 -2.79
CA ALA A 170 23.58 2.77 -3.56
C ALA A 170 23.70 4.14 -4.23
N GLU A 171 22.64 4.63 -4.88
CA GLU A 171 22.61 5.96 -5.50
C GLU A 171 22.93 7.07 -4.48
N LEU A 172 22.21 7.10 -3.35
CA LEU A 172 22.42 8.10 -2.31
C LEU A 172 23.80 8.01 -1.67
N SER A 173 24.36 6.80 -1.52
CA SER A 173 25.70 6.62 -0.97
C SER A 173 26.78 7.31 -1.82
N HIS A 174 26.62 7.33 -3.14
CA HIS A 174 27.56 7.93 -4.09
C HIS A 174 27.32 9.41 -4.41
N ARG A 175 26.26 10.01 -3.86
CA ARG A 175 25.94 11.44 -4.06
C ARG A 175 26.73 12.31 -3.08
N ASP A 176 27.80 12.94 -3.54
CA ASP A 176 28.62 13.84 -2.72
C ASP A 176 28.05 15.27 -2.61
N ASP A 177 27.05 15.59 -3.43
CA ASP A 177 26.34 16.87 -3.46
C ASP A 177 25.25 17.01 -2.39
N LEU A 178 24.93 15.92 -1.68
CA LEU A 178 23.90 15.86 -0.64
C LEU A 178 24.51 15.67 0.74
N THR A 179 23.95 16.35 1.75
CA THR A 179 24.34 16.09 3.14
C THR A 179 23.83 14.73 3.62
N ASP A 180 24.41 14.18 4.68
CA ASP A 180 23.92 12.93 5.30
C ASP A 180 22.43 13.04 5.72
N ALA A 181 22.01 14.22 6.18
CA ALA A 181 20.63 14.52 6.51
C ALA A 181 19.72 14.50 5.26
N ASP A 182 20.16 15.11 4.15
CA ASP A 182 19.39 15.10 2.89
C ASP A 182 19.25 13.67 2.33
N LYS A 183 20.32 12.87 2.41
CA LYS A 183 20.28 11.45 2.03
C LYS A 183 19.29 10.69 2.91
N LEU A 184 19.32 10.94 4.22
CA LEU A 184 18.41 10.31 5.17
C LEU A 184 16.95 10.70 4.93
N ASP A 185 16.68 11.96 4.57
CA ASP A 185 15.35 12.43 4.22
C ASP A 185 14.85 11.77 2.93
N CYS A 186 15.67 11.71 1.87
CA CYS A 186 15.34 10.98 0.65
C CYS A 186 15.06 9.49 0.92
N TRP A 187 15.86 8.86 1.77
CA TRP A 187 15.66 7.48 2.20
C TRP A 187 14.36 7.30 2.98
N GLY A 188 14.08 8.20 3.92
CA GLY A 188 12.87 8.24 4.73
C GLY A 188 11.60 8.37 3.90
N LEU A 189 11.65 9.15 2.81
CA LEU A 189 10.52 9.28 1.88
C LEU A 189 10.17 7.96 1.20
N GLU A 190 11.16 7.17 0.80
CA GLU A 190 10.89 5.84 0.23
C GLU A 190 10.41 4.83 1.26
N LEU A 191 11.00 4.82 2.46
CA LEU A 191 10.50 3.95 3.53
C LEU A 191 9.06 4.31 3.92
N THR A 192 8.72 5.60 3.93
CA THR A 192 7.34 6.06 4.16
C THR A 192 6.38 5.56 3.09
N ARG A 193 6.84 5.44 1.83
CA ARG A 193 6.03 4.85 0.76
C ARG A 193 5.74 3.37 1.03
N LEU A 194 6.73 2.63 1.53
CA LEU A 194 6.61 1.19 1.76
C LEU A 194 5.79 0.84 3.01
N VAL A 195 6.14 1.41 4.16
CA VAL A 195 5.54 1.01 5.46
C VAL A 195 4.55 2.04 6.03
N GLY A 196 4.51 3.24 5.46
CA GLY A 196 3.73 4.36 6.00
C GLY A 196 4.45 5.12 7.13
N GLU A 197 4.00 6.35 7.36
CA GLU A 197 4.63 7.32 8.28
C GLU A 197 4.70 6.82 9.73
N ARG A 198 3.64 6.16 10.21
CA ARG A 198 3.57 5.66 11.59
C ARG A 198 4.56 4.54 11.85
N ALA A 199 4.68 3.61 10.90
CA ALA A 199 5.60 2.48 11.00
C ALA A 199 7.05 2.95 10.95
N LEU A 200 7.37 3.85 10.01
CA LEU A 200 8.70 4.45 9.92
C LEU A 200 9.09 5.18 11.21
N ARG A 201 8.19 6.01 11.76
CA ARG A 201 8.42 6.71 13.03
C ARG A 201 8.71 5.75 14.18
N GLN A 202 7.97 4.64 14.25
CA GLN A 202 8.17 3.63 15.29
C GLN A 202 9.51 2.89 15.12
N ALA A 203 9.87 2.54 13.88
CA ALA A 203 11.15 1.91 13.55
C ALA A 203 12.34 2.84 13.90
N ALA A 204 12.25 4.11 13.52
CA ALA A 204 13.26 5.12 13.81
C ALA A 204 13.42 5.39 15.31
N ARG A 205 12.33 5.39 16.09
CA ARG A 205 12.40 5.45 17.56
C ARG A 205 13.13 4.24 18.13
N ARG A 206 12.73 3.04 17.72
CA ARG A 206 13.35 1.79 18.20
C ARG A 206 14.84 1.70 17.86
N LEU A 207 15.26 2.24 16.72
CA LEU A 207 16.66 2.26 16.32
C LEU A 207 17.47 3.27 17.15
N ARG A 208 16.90 4.45 17.46
CA ARG A 208 17.53 5.44 18.34
C ARG A 208 17.72 4.94 19.77
N ASP A 209 16.74 4.20 20.28
CA ASP A 209 16.75 3.71 21.65
C ASP A 209 17.68 2.49 21.85
N ARG A 210 18.27 1.94 20.78
CA ARG A 210 19.23 0.83 20.90
C ARG A 210 20.52 1.33 21.58
N PRO A 211 21.00 0.64 22.63
CA PRO A 211 22.34 0.86 23.15
C PRO A 211 23.33 0.67 22.00
N ARG A 212 24.19 1.65 21.76
CA ARG A 212 25.24 1.53 20.76
C ARG A 212 26.20 0.44 21.25
N GLU A 213 26.24 -0.69 20.56
CA GLU A 213 27.41 -1.57 20.66
C GLU A 213 28.58 -0.77 20.09
N GLU A 214 29.38 -0.17 20.97
CA GLU A 214 30.73 0.22 20.63
C GLU A 214 31.38 -0.99 19.98
N THR A 215 31.82 -0.79 18.73
CA THR A 215 32.64 -1.71 17.95
C THR A 215 33.42 -2.63 18.87
N ARG A 216 32.99 -3.89 18.99
CA ARG A 216 33.78 -4.89 19.68
C ARG A 216 35.08 -4.98 18.90
N ALA A 217 36.13 -4.32 19.39
CA ALA A 217 37.47 -4.47 18.86
C ALA A 217 37.71 -5.97 18.70
N PRO A 218 38.22 -6.44 17.55
CA PRO A 218 38.56 -7.85 17.42
C PRO A 218 39.50 -8.16 18.57
N ALA A 219 39.08 -9.06 19.46
CA ALA A 219 39.94 -9.53 20.53
C ALA A 219 41.22 -10.05 19.87
N PRO A 220 42.41 -9.67 20.36
CA PRO A 220 43.66 -10.12 19.77
C PRO A 220 43.65 -11.65 19.68
N GLU A 221 43.96 -12.18 18.50
CA GLU A 221 43.91 -13.61 18.18
C GLU A 221 44.79 -14.48 19.11
N ASP A 222 45.69 -13.85 19.86
CA ASP A 222 46.58 -14.48 20.84
C ASP A 222 45.84 -15.18 22.00
N GLU A 223 44.63 -14.73 22.37
CA GLU A 223 43.90 -15.35 23.50
C GLU A 223 43.15 -16.63 23.09
N ARG A 224 42.80 -16.79 21.79
CA ARG A 224 42.18 -18.03 21.28
C ARG A 224 43.19 -19.18 21.16
N LEU A 225 44.46 -18.89 20.89
CA LEU A 225 45.50 -19.92 20.82
C LEU A 225 45.93 -20.41 22.21
N ALA A 226 45.93 -19.52 23.22
CA ALA A 226 46.25 -19.90 24.60
C ALA A 226 45.19 -20.84 25.21
N THR A 227 43.91 -20.65 24.85
CA THR A 227 42.81 -21.47 25.40
C THR A 227 42.85 -22.91 24.85
N VAL A 228 43.30 -23.12 23.60
CA VAL A 228 43.42 -24.46 23.00
C VAL A 228 44.68 -25.20 23.47
N ALA A 229 45.77 -24.48 23.79
CA ALA A 229 47.01 -25.09 24.28
C ALA A 229 46.89 -25.64 25.72
N ALA A 230 45.97 -25.09 26.53
CA ALA A 230 45.79 -25.49 27.93
C ALA A 230 45.00 -26.80 28.12
N GLU A 231 44.29 -27.30 27.09
CA GLU A 231 43.54 -28.57 27.16
C GLU A 231 44.37 -29.81 26.73
N GLY A 232 45.66 -29.63 26.43
CA GLY A 232 46.51 -30.67 25.82
C GLY A 232 47.21 -31.66 26.75
N GLU A 233 47.03 -31.61 28.07
CA GLU A 233 47.92 -32.38 28.97
C GLU A 233 47.19 -33.02 30.16
N TYR A 234 46.63 -34.22 29.97
CA TYR A 234 46.48 -35.22 31.03
C TYR A 234 46.62 -36.66 30.50
N ALA A 235 47.81 -37.21 30.78
CA ALA A 235 48.17 -38.57 31.16
C ALA A 235 47.53 -39.81 30.49
N ALA A 236 48.40 -40.62 29.89
CA ALA A 236 48.19 -41.99 29.44
C ALA A 236 48.21 -43.01 30.60
N GLU A 237 47.38 -44.06 30.51
CA GLU A 237 47.65 -45.41 31.05
C GLU A 237 46.93 -46.51 30.22
N PRO A 238 47.38 -47.79 30.26
CA PRO A 238 47.38 -48.68 29.10
C PRO A 238 46.25 -49.72 28.99
N SER A 239 46.15 -50.26 27.76
CA SER A 239 45.28 -51.29 27.18
C SER A 239 45.05 -52.60 27.97
N THR A 240 43.82 -53.16 27.88
CA THR A 240 43.57 -54.61 27.66
C THR A 240 42.22 -54.93 26.96
N GLY A 241 42.24 -55.09 25.62
CA GLY A 241 41.47 -56.07 24.80
C GLY A 241 39.96 -55.89 24.48
N PRO A 242 39.39 -56.58 23.45
CA PRO A 242 39.94 -56.97 22.15
C PRO A 242 39.11 -56.50 20.91
N LEU A 243 39.74 -56.68 19.74
CA LEU A 243 39.45 -56.21 18.38
C LEU A 243 38.20 -56.75 17.63
N ARG A 244 37.62 -55.89 16.75
CA ARG A 244 37.24 -56.04 15.30
C ARG A 244 35.81 -55.54 14.93
N PRO A 245 35.51 -55.16 13.66
CA PRO A 245 36.18 -54.21 12.74
C PRO A 245 35.17 -53.22 12.07
N PRO A 246 35.60 -52.26 11.22
CA PRO A 246 34.75 -51.18 10.70
C PRO A 246 34.14 -51.49 9.32
N VAL A 247 32.93 -50.98 9.06
CA VAL A 247 32.26 -51.03 7.75
C VAL A 247 32.19 -49.63 7.14
N ALA A 248 32.38 -49.62 5.82
CA ALA A 248 33.00 -48.57 5.03
C ALA A 248 32.07 -47.46 4.51
N LYS A 249 32.73 -46.37 4.09
CA LYS A 249 32.25 -45.30 3.22
C LYS A 249 31.81 -45.83 1.84
N THR A 250 30.66 -45.36 1.34
CA THR A 250 30.34 -45.16 -0.09
C THR A 250 29.31 -44.02 -0.14
N SER A 251 29.64 -42.76 -0.50
CA SER A 251 29.86 -42.23 -1.86
C SER A 251 28.98 -42.88 -2.93
N ARG A 252 28.02 -42.12 -3.47
CA ARG A 252 27.62 -42.14 -4.87
C ARG A 252 26.77 -40.90 -5.21
N LEU A 253 27.39 -39.99 -5.95
CA LEU A 253 26.73 -39.17 -6.96
C LEU A 253 25.97 -40.07 -7.94
N ALA A 254 24.79 -39.63 -8.38
CA ALA A 254 24.24 -40.02 -9.67
C ALA A 254 23.52 -38.83 -10.31
N SER A 255 24.13 -38.36 -11.39
CA SER A 255 23.57 -37.52 -12.44
C SER A 255 22.50 -38.30 -13.21
N GLY A 256 21.44 -37.61 -13.65
CA GLY A 256 20.38 -38.17 -14.48
C GLY A 256 19.77 -37.09 -15.38
N ALA A 257 20.46 -36.77 -16.47
CA ALA A 257 19.92 -36.02 -17.59
C ALA A 257 19.24 -36.97 -18.59
N ASN A 258 17.99 -36.69 -19.00
CA ASN A 258 17.51 -36.57 -20.40
C ASN A 258 16.00 -36.83 -20.57
N GLY A 259 15.39 -36.02 -21.45
CA GLY A 259 14.07 -36.22 -22.05
C GLY A 259 13.32 -34.90 -22.27
N ARG A 260 13.78 -33.98 -23.13
CA ARG A 260 13.54 -33.89 -24.59
C ARG A 260 12.07 -33.61 -24.98
N THR A 261 11.83 -32.33 -25.28
CA THR A 261 10.95 -31.70 -26.29
C THR A 261 9.54 -32.24 -26.56
N GLU A 262 8.55 -31.34 -26.45
CA GLU A 262 7.67 -31.07 -27.60
C GLU A 262 7.18 -29.63 -27.65
N ARG A 263 7.21 -29.08 -28.87
CA ARG A 263 6.96 -27.71 -29.28
C ARG A 263 5.68 -27.78 -30.11
N LYS A 264 4.62 -27.05 -29.75
CA LYS A 264 3.50 -26.79 -30.67
C LYS A 264 3.08 -25.32 -30.61
N SER A 265 3.53 -24.64 -31.66
CA SER A 265 2.99 -23.39 -32.18
C SER A 265 1.65 -23.69 -32.87
N PHE A 266 0.65 -22.85 -32.67
CA PHE A 266 -0.41 -22.62 -33.64
C PHE A 266 -0.77 -21.14 -33.62
N SER A 267 -0.60 -20.50 -34.78
CA SER A 267 -1.19 -19.21 -35.13
C SER A 267 -2.56 -19.42 -35.78
N ASP A 268 -3.32 -18.32 -35.80
CA ASP A 268 -4.40 -17.93 -36.71
C ASP A 268 -5.79 -18.57 -36.56
N ALA A 269 -6.68 -17.79 -35.95
CA ALA A 269 -7.96 -17.33 -36.52
C ALA A 269 -8.39 -16.02 -35.86
#